data_AF-A0A534QBK2-F1
#
_entry.id   AF-A0A534QBK2-F1
#
_cell.length_a   1.000
_cell.length_b   1.000
_cell.length_c   1.000
_cell.angle_alpha   90.00
_cell.angle_beta   90.00
_cell.angle_gamma   90.00
#
_symmetry.space_group_name_H-M   'P 1'
#
loop_
_entity.id
_entity.type
_entity.pdbx_description
1 polymer ?
#
loop_
_entity_poly.entity_id
_entity_poly.type
_entity_poly.pdbx_seq_one_letter_code
_entity_poly.pdbx_strand_id
1 'polypeptide(L)'
;MLAGFVQLNLVRPVLLGALLLASRAGGAQSYAVVDLGTFGGPTSSASAINGAGQVVGFASTPTGSQHAFLYGGGTMLDLGTLGGTNSLAYGVNDAGQVVGAAWRTTSSLSSRAFLYSGGVMKDLGTFGGPTSVGQAINAAGQIAGSAQTDTIQGLLHAFRYTAGVMTDLGTLGGTTSFGYGINGVGDVVGAAYDAGAASRAHAFLYHGGTMADLGTLGGQSSSARAVNDSRDVAGVAENAALTPHAFLYRGGVMTDLGTLGGFASFANAINGLGDVVGWVSAVDGTHRAFLYADGLMTDLNALIPAGSGWVLHEGRAINDARQIAAIGARGGTGDHALLLTPSSAVPTTTTTTSTTPNTTPETTTTTVDGTTTSTTGPPPTSSTTATSVATTSTTTTTLAPQCQVGLFGPALCEVAQLSATGICAPDSLDPRLQRFIVANVGTVRGLLHRAELQGAKGRLRQARSLAKAATGRLSAISRKVARAAQEGRGRPAKISAACRRVLDQVVGVAQREISG
;
A
#
# COMPACT_ATOMS: atom_id res chain seq x y z
N MET A 1 12.86 -70.99 -34.33
CA MET A 1 12.70 -71.36 -32.90
C MET A 1 11.77 -70.35 -32.27
N LEU A 2 10.64 -70.84 -31.70
CA LEU A 2 9.85 -70.34 -30.57
C LEU A 2 9.58 -68.82 -30.45
N ALA A 3 8.39 -68.31 -30.13
CA ALA A 3 7.08 -68.80 -29.69
C ALA A 3 6.07 -67.64 -29.98
N GLY A 4 4.78 -67.85 -30.29
CA GLY A 4 3.70 -68.11 -29.32
C GLY A 4 3.35 -66.85 -28.49
N PHE A 5 2.12 -66.43 -28.21
CA PHE A 5 0.75 -66.94 -28.41
C PHE A 5 -0.20 -65.79 -28.01
N VAL A 6 -1.38 -65.72 -28.65
CA VAL A 6 -2.70 -65.35 -28.11
C VAL A 6 -2.97 -63.94 -27.53
N GLN A 7 -3.95 -63.28 -28.17
CA GLN A 7 -4.74 -62.18 -27.61
C GLN A 7 -5.67 -62.65 -26.50
N LEU A 8 -5.69 -61.92 -25.38
CA LEU A 8 -6.81 -61.93 -24.44
C LEU A 8 -7.21 -60.48 -24.10
N ASN A 9 -8.45 -60.13 -24.43
CA ASN A 9 -9.13 -58.93 -23.96
C ASN A 9 -9.27 -58.97 -22.43
N LEU A 10 -8.73 -57.97 -21.73
CA LEU A 10 -9.10 -57.67 -20.35
C LEU A 10 -9.39 -56.18 -20.22
N VAL A 11 -10.63 -55.94 -19.83
CA VAL A 11 -11.29 -54.66 -19.55
C VAL A 11 -10.47 -53.88 -18.51
N ARG A 12 -10.11 -52.63 -18.83
CA ARG A 12 -9.47 -51.70 -17.88
C ARG A 12 -10.47 -51.32 -16.79
N PRO A 13 -10.16 -51.50 -15.49
CA PRO A 13 -10.98 -50.92 -14.43
C PRO A 13 -10.71 -49.41 -14.39
N VAL A 14 -11.77 -48.62 -14.50
CA VAL A 14 -11.77 -47.19 -14.17
C VAL A 14 -11.62 -47.09 -12.66
N LEU A 15 -10.40 -46.83 -12.19
CA LEU A 15 -10.15 -46.50 -10.79
C LEU A 15 -10.66 -45.07 -10.55
N LEU A 16 -11.87 -44.95 -10.03
CA LEU A 16 -12.41 -43.70 -9.49
C LEU A 16 -11.65 -43.39 -8.20
N GLY A 17 -10.53 -42.69 -8.31
CA GLY A 17 -9.83 -42.13 -7.16
C GLY A 17 -10.67 -41.00 -6.58
N ALA A 18 -11.39 -41.27 -5.49
CA ALA A 18 -12.01 -40.24 -4.68
C ALA A 18 -10.89 -39.34 -4.12
N LEU A 19 -10.68 -38.18 -4.76
CA LEU A 19 -9.79 -37.15 -4.25
C LEU A 19 -10.43 -36.59 -2.98
N LEU A 20 -10.03 -37.11 -1.82
CA LEU A 20 -10.29 -36.49 -0.53
C LEU A 20 -9.58 -35.14 -0.53
N LEU A 21 -10.29 -34.10 -0.95
CA LEU A 21 -9.99 -32.72 -0.60
C LEU A 21 -10.16 -32.62 0.91
N ALA A 22 -9.12 -32.99 1.64
CA ALA A 22 -8.96 -32.53 3.01
C ALA A 22 -8.82 -31.01 2.90
N SER A 23 -9.94 -30.30 3.09
CA SER A 23 -9.93 -28.89 3.40
C SER A 23 -9.08 -28.75 4.66
N ARG A 24 -7.81 -28.38 4.51
CA ARG A 24 -7.07 -27.79 5.61
C ARG A 24 -7.84 -26.53 5.96
N ALA A 25 -8.64 -26.60 7.02
CA ALA A 25 -8.99 -25.41 7.78
C ALA A 25 -7.67 -24.90 8.37
N GLY A 26 -6.88 -24.21 7.54
CA GLY A 26 -5.80 -23.37 8.03
C GLY A 26 -6.47 -22.33 8.89
N GLY A 27 -6.28 -22.41 10.21
CA GLY A 27 -6.71 -21.35 11.10
C GLY A 27 -6.19 -20.03 10.54
N ALA A 28 -7.09 -19.06 10.33
CA ALA A 28 -6.70 -17.77 9.79
C ALA A 28 -5.61 -17.18 10.71
N GLN A 29 -4.43 -16.93 10.15
CA GLN A 29 -3.32 -16.35 10.88
C GLN A 29 -3.77 -15.01 11.49
N SER A 30 -3.73 -14.89 12.80
CA SER A 30 -4.01 -13.63 13.50
C SER A 30 -2.74 -12.99 14.02
N TYR A 31 -2.82 -11.73 14.41
CA TYR A 31 -1.71 -10.94 14.92
C TYR A 31 -2.05 -10.31 16.27
N ALA A 32 -1.16 -10.48 17.24
CA ALA A 32 -1.12 -9.65 18.43
C ALA A 32 -0.42 -8.33 18.10
N VAL A 33 -0.98 -7.20 18.57
CA VAL A 33 -0.46 -5.85 18.31
C VAL A 33 0.21 -5.29 19.56
N VAL A 34 1.47 -4.92 19.45
CA VAL A 34 2.23 -4.22 20.49
C VAL A 34 2.52 -2.79 20.02
N ASP A 35 2.12 -1.80 20.81
CA ASP A 35 2.54 -0.42 20.63
C ASP A 35 3.95 -0.24 21.19
N LEU A 36 4.85 0.28 20.37
CA LEU A 36 6.23 0.49 20.79
C LEU A 36 6.38 1.77 21.63
N GLY A 37 5.42 2.69 21.54
CA GLY A 37 5.43 3.99 22.21
C GLY A 37 6.12 5.09 21.42
N THR A 38 6.38 6.21 22.09
CA THR A 38 7.08 7.40 21.58
C THR A 38 8.10 7.90 22.62
N PHE A 39 8.88 8.94 22.29
CA PHE A 39 9.72 9.63 23.28
C PHE A 39 8.98 10.77 24.00
N GLY A 40 7.67 10.61 24.20
CA GLY A 40 6.82 11.63 24.82
C GLY A 40 6.26 12.67 23.84
N GLY A 41 6.61 12.58 22.55
CA GLY A 41 5.93 13.28 21.46
C GLY A 41 4.70 12.53 20.94
N PRO A 42 3.98 13.10 19.96
CA PRO A 42 2.68 12.59 19.50
C PRO A 42 2.76 11.39 18.55
N THR A 43 3.92 11.06 17.98
CA THR A 43 4.05 10.04 16.92
C THR A 43 5.34 9.22 17.00
N SER A 44 5.29 8.02 16.44
CA SER A 44 6.45 7.17 16.10
C SER A 44 6.20 6.38 14.81
N SER A 45 7.26 5.93 14.17
CA SER A 45 7.21 5.22 12.90
C SER A 45 8.23 4.10 12.87
N ALA A 46 7.78 2.87 12.64
CA ALA A 46 8.67 1.73 12.45
C ALA A 46 9.21 1.72 11.00
N SER A 47 10.45 1.26 10.83
CA SER A 47 11.09 1.18 9.51
C SER A 47 11.61 -0.22 9.18
N ALA A 48 12.24 -0.91 10.13
CA ALA A 48 12.79 -2.25 9.92
C ALA A 48 12.64 -3.16 11.14
N ILE A 49 12.72 -4.48 10.92
CA ILE A 49 12.72 -5.52 11.95
C ILE A 49 13.77 -6.59 11.58
N ASN A 50 14.50 -7.11 12.57
CA ASN A 50 15.44 -8.22 12.37
C ASN A 50 14.86 -9.58 12.82
N GLY A 51 15.63 -10.66 12.68
CA GLY A 51 15.22 -12.02 13.04
C GLY A 51 15.01 -12.22 14.54
N ALA A 52 15.62 -11.39 15.39
CA ALA A 52 15.40 -11.38 16.83
C ALA A 52 14.14 -10.60 17.28
N GLY A 53 13.39 -10.02 16.33
CA GLY A 53 12.20 -9.22 16.61
C GLY A 53 12.51 -7.82 17.14
N GLN A 54 13.75 -7.33 16.97
CA GLN A 54 14.10 -5.96 17.29
C GLN A 54 13.61 -5.03 16.18
N VAL A 55 12.94 -3.94 16.55
CA VAL A 55 12.37 -2.98 15.61
C VAL A 55 13.13 -1.66 15.68
N VAL A 56 13.44 -1.06 14.54
CA VAL A 56 14.01 0.28 14.48
C VAL A 56 13.11 1.24 13.73
N GLY A 57 13.30 2.53 13.98
CA GLY A 57 12.53 3.57 13.33
C GLY A 57 12.86 4.93 13.92
N PHE A 58 11.87 5.80 13.99
CA PHE A 58 12.01 7.09 14.66
C PHE A 58 10.77 7.42 15.48
N ALA A 59 10.98 8.16 16.57
CA ALA A 59 9.93 8.63 17.44
C ALA A 59 10.10 10.13 17.72
N SER A 60 8.97 10.82 17.89
CA SER A 60 8.97 12.23 18.23
C SER A 60 9.24 12.44 19.72
N THR A 61 10.06 13.45 20.01
CA THR A 61 10.32 13.96 21.36
C THR A 61 9.25 15.02 21.73
N PRO A 62 9.17 15.46 23.00
CA PRO A 62 8.21 16.50 23.40
C PRO A 62 8.49 17.85 22.74
N THR A 63 9.73 18.08 22.27
CA THR A 63 10.13 19.29 21.55
C THR A 63 9.82 19.23 20.05
N GLY A 64 9.28 18.10 19.56
CA GLY A 64 8.93 17.89 18.15
C GLY A 64 10.08 17.40 17.27
N SER A 65 11.28 17.21 17.81
CA SER A 65 12.40 16.57 17.10
C SER A 65 12.13 15.08 16.91
N GLN A 66 12.75 14.47 15.91
CA GLN A 66 12.64 13.02 15.65
C GLN A 66 13.96 12.35 15.96
N HIS A 67 13.92 11.36 16.84
CA HIS A 67 15.08 10.57 17.21
C HIS A 67 14.92 9.13 16.75
N ALA A 68 16.01 8.56 16.24
CA ALA A 68 16.10 7.17 15.87
C ALA A 68 15.99 6.29 17.13
N PHE A 69 15.25 5.19 17.02
CA PHE A 69 15.11 4.24 18.12
C PHE A 69 15.52 2.83 17.72
N LEU A 70 15.90 2.05 18.74
CA LEU A 70 15.94 0.58 18.71
C LEU A 70 15.02 0.04 19.80
N TYR A 71 14.02 -0.74 19.41
CA TYR A 71 13.10 -1.42 20.31
C TYR A 71 13.50 -2.89 20.45
N GLY A 72 13.62 -3.35 21.69
CA GLY A 72 13.91 -4.74 22.02
C GLY A 72 13.72 -4.98 23.52
N GLY A 73 13.39 -6.23 23.90
CA GLY A 73 13.17 -6.58 25.30
C GLY A 73 12.04 -5.80 25.98
N GLY A 74 11.06 -5.29 25.23
CA GLY A 74 9.95 -4.50 25.76
C GLY A 74 10.24 -2.99 25.92
N THR A 75 11.43 -2.52 25.53
CA THR A 75 11.86 -1.12 25.75
C THR A 75 12.30 -0.45 24.46
N MET A 76 12.04 0.85 24.34
CA MET A 76 12.52 1.71 23.25
C MET A 76 13.76 2.47 23.70
N LEU A 77 14.90 2.20 23.06
CA LEU A 77 16.16 2.91 23.26
C LEU A 77 16.29 4.06 22.26
N ASP A 78 16.55 5.27 22.75
CA ASP A 78 16.97 6.42 21.93
C ASP A 78 18.43 6.25 21.50
N LEU A 79 18.69 6.31 20.19
CA LEU A 79 20.03 6.16 19.62
C LEU A 79 20.82 7.48 19.59
N GLY A 80 20.16 8.61 19.89
CA GLY A 80 20.74 9.95 19.82
C GLY A 80 20.91 10.45 18.38
N THR A 81 21.78 11.44 18.18
CA THR A 81 22.05 12.08 16.88
C THR A 81 23.56 12.21 16.63
N LEU A 82 23.95 12.72 15.46
CA LEU A 82 25.34 13.08 15.13
C LEU A 82 25.72 14.50 15.63
N GLY A 83 24.98 15.07 16.58
CA GLY A 83 25.17 16.42 17.10
C GLY A 83 24.13 17.45 16.62
N GLY A 84 23.30 17.10 15.64
CA GLY A 84 22.12 17.88 15.24
C GLY A 84 20.86 17.49 16.01
N THR A 85 19.69 17.95 15.54
CA THR A 85 18.41 17.73 16.24
C THR A 85 17.68 16.45 15.87
N ASN A 86 17.97 15.83 14.72
CA ASN A 86 17.21 14.66 14.28
C ASN A 86 18.09 13.48 13.86
N SER A 87 17.53 12.30 14.04
CA SER A 87 18.01 11.02 13.53
C SER A 87 16.84 10.12 13.17
N LEU A 88 17.02 9.28 12.15
CA LEU A 88 16.02 8.38 11.60
C LEU A 88 16.72 7.03 11.32
N ALA A 89 16.27 5.94 11.93
CA ALA A 89 16.77 4.60 11.62
C ALA A 89 15.92 3.94 10.53
N TYR A 90 16.57 3.33 9.55
CA TYR A 90 15.92 2.69 8.40
C TYR A 90 16.21 1.20 8.28
N GLY A 91 17.36 0.72 8.77
CA GLY A 91 17.73 -0.69 8.69
C GLY A 91 18.35 -1.21 9.98
N VAL A 92 18.15 -2.50 10.26
CA VAL A 92 18.75 -3.22 11.40
C VAL A 92 19.11 -4.64 10.97
N ASN A 93 20.27 -5.14 11.41
CA ASN A 93 20.66 -6.54 11.21
C ASN A 93 20.55 -7.37 12.50
N ASP A 94 20.78 -8.68 12.42
CA ASP A 94 20.64 -9.60 13.56
C ASP A 94 21.69 -9.40 14.66
N ALA A 95 22.78 -8.68 14.37
CA ALA A 95 23.75 -8.25 15.38
C ALA A 95 23.29 -7.00 16.15
N GLY A 96 22.10 -6.48 15.86
CA GLY A 96 21.56 -5.26 16.46
C GLY A 96 22.24 -3.97 15.96
N GLN A 97 22.97 -4.03 14.85
CA GLN A 97 23.55 -2.85 14.23
C GLN A 97 22.48 -2.10 13.45
N VAL A 98 22.44 -0.78 13.60
CA VAL A 98 21.39 0.06 13.04
C VAL A 98 21.98 1.07 12.05
N VAL A 99 21.32 1.26 10.92
CA VAL A 99 21.70 2.28 9.93
C VAL A 99 20.56 3.25 9.68
N GLY A 100 20.92 4.45 9.24
CA GLY A 100 19.94 5.48 9.02
C GLY A 100 20.53 6.80 8.53
N ALA A 101 19.84 7.88 8.86
CA ALA A 101 20.24 9.25 8.58
C ALA A 101 20.18 10.11 9.85
N ALA A 102 21.17 10.96 10.09
CA ALA A 102 21.17 11.88 11.24
C ALA A 102 21.80 13.23 10.89
N TRP A 103 21.28 14.33 11.46
CA TRP A 103 21.87 15.66 11.28
C TRP A 103 23.09 15.85 12.16
N ARG A 104 24.10 16.55 11.63
CA ARG A 104 25.37 16.80 12.34
C ARG A 104 25.37 18.06 13.17
N THR A 105 24.58 19.05 12.75
CA THR A 105 24.49 20.35 13.42
C THR A 105 23.03 20.79 13.46
N THR A 106 22.74 21.75 14.31
CA THR A 106 21.40 22.38 14.41
C THR A 106 21.14 23.41 13.31
N SER A 107 22.19 23.81 12.57
CA SER A 107 22.16 24.86 11.54
C SER A 107 22.08 24.35 10.10
N SER A 108 22.32 23.05 9.87
CA SER A 108 22.29 22.44 8.55
C SER A 108 21.30 21.27 8.52
N LEU A 109 20.42 21.26 7.52
CA LEU A 109 19.48 20.16 7.28
C LEU A 109 20.11 18.99 6.50
N SER A 110 21.42 19.02 6.24
CA SER A 110 22.11 17.95 5.50
C SER A 110 22.29 16.72 6.41
N SER A 111 21.74 15.58 5.98
CA SER A 111 21.78 14.35 6.76
C SER A 111 23.00 13.48 6.46
N ARG A 112 23.50 12.86 7.55
CA ARG A 112 24.55 11.85 7.71
C ARG A 112 24.07 10.42 7.62
N ALA A 113 24.46 9.62 6.62
CA ALA A 113 24.38 8.17 6.77
C ALA A 113 25.17 7.74 8.01
N PHE A 114 24.54 7.00 8.92
CA PHE A 114 25.19 6.50 10.12
C PHE A 114 25.14 4.98 10.23
N LEU A 115 26.08 4.43 10.99
CA LEU A 115 26.06 3.09 11.57
C LEU A 115 26.12 3.22 13.10
N TYR A 116 25.10 2.74 13.79
CA TYR A 116 25.06 2.61 15.24
C TYR A 116 25.44 1.18 15.61
N SER A 117 26.51 1.02 16.39
CA SER A 117 27.01 -0.28 16.83
C SER A 117 27.75 -0.12 18.15
N GLY A 118 27.51 -1.03 19.10
CA GLY A 118 28.18 -1.00 20.41
C GLY A 118 27.96 0.28 21.20
N GLY A 119 26.78 0.91 21.07
CA GLY A 119 26.45 2.15 21.78
C GLY A 119 26.91 3.44 21.08
N VAL A 120 27.57 3.34 19.92
CA VAL A 120 28.20 4.49 19.25
C VAL A 120 27.58 4.71 17.87
N MET A 121 27.15 5.95 17.60
CA MET A 121 26.72 6.40 16.28
C MET A 121 27.91 6.91 15.46
N LYS A 122 28.32 6.14 14.45
CA LYS A 122 29.40 6.48 13.53
C LYS A 122 28.84 7.05 12.22
N ASP A 123 29.34 8.18 11.78
CA ASP A 123 29.10 8.67 10.42
C ASP A 123 29.86 7.85 9.36
N LEU A 124 29.19 7.57 8.25
CA LEU A 124 29.71 6.80 7.12
C LEU A 124 30.31 7.67 6.01
N GLY A 125 30.09 8.98 6.04
CA GLY A 125 30.60 9.91 5.03
C GLY A 125 29.67 10.07 3.81
N THR A 126 30.19 10.66 2.73
CA THR A 126 29.49 10.95 1.46
C THR A 126 30.45 10.80 0.28
N PHE A 127 29.96 10.96 -0.96
CA PHE A 127 30.78 11.12 -2.16
C PHE A 127 31.26 12.56 -2.38
N GLY A 128 31.70 13.23 -1.31
CA GLY A 128 32.16 14.63 -1.35
C GLY A 128 31.05 15.67 -1.24
N GLY A 129 29.79 15.33 -1.54
CA GLY A 129 28.63 16.21 -1.31
C GLY A 129 28.20 16.31 0.17
N PRO A 130 27.22 17.17 0.51
CA PRO A 130 26.82 17.39 1.90
C PRO A 130 25.96 16.29 2.53
N THR A 131 25.26 15.45 1.74
CA THR A 131 24.22 14.53 2.25
C THR A 131 24.45 13.05 1.90
N SER A 132 24.14 12.15 2.84
CA SER A 132 23.98 10.70 2.61
C SER A 132 22.92 10.09 3.52
N VAL A 133 22.41 8.91 3.12
CA VAL A 133 21.43 8.12 3.86
C VAL A 133 21.78 6.64 3.74
N GLY A 134 21.87 5.90 4.85
CA GLY A 134 21.90 4.44 4.86
C GLY A 134 20.49 3.89 4.98
N GLN A 135 20.04 3.08 4.02
CA GLN A 135 18.67 2.57 3.94
C GLN A 135 18.54 1.15 4.49
N ALA A 136 19.50 0.28 4.20
CA ALA A 136 19.44 -1.12 4.58
C ALA A 136 20.82 -1.66 4.96
N ILE A 137 20.85 -2.66 5.83
CA ILE A 137 22.06 -3.34 6.31
C ILE A 137 21.83 -4.85 6.31
N ASN A 138 22.80 -5.63 5.84
CA ASN A 138 22.74 -7.09 5.91
C ASN A 138 23.47 -7.68 7.11
N ALA A 139 23.40 -9.00 7.29
CA ALA A 139 24.04 -9.73 8.39
C ALA A 139 25.57 -9.59 8.41
N ALA A 140 26.20 -9.35 7.25
CA ALA A 140 27.64 -9.10 7.15
C ALA A 140 28.05 -7.65 7.47
N GLY A 141 27.10 -6.78 7.81
CA GLY A 141 27.35 -5.37 8.10
C GLY A 141 27.58 -4.51 6.85
N GLN A 142 27.23 -5.02 5.67
CA GLN A 142 27.24 -4.23 4.43
C GLN A 142 25.98 -3.36 4.36
N ILE A 143 26.12 -2.13 3.87
CA ILE A 143 25.06 -1.13 3.93
C ILE A 143 24.74 -0.64 2.52
N ALA A 144 23.47 -0.66 2.14
CA ALA A 144 22.99 0.02 0.94
C ALA A 144 22.40 1.38 1.30
N GLY A 145 22.56 2.35 0.42
CA GLY A 145 22.05 3.70 0.64
C GLY A 145 22.21 4.60 -0.55
N SER A 146 22.11 5.91 -0.32
CA SER A 146 22.34 6.94 -1.35
C SER A 146 23.20 8.06 -0.78
N ALA A 147 24.12 8.57 -1.58
CA ALA A 147 25.00 9.68 -1.18
C ALA A 147 25.16 10.68 -2.31
N GLN A 148 25.33 11.94 -1.93
CA GLN A 148 25.42 13.05 -2.86
C GLN A 148 26.83 13.17 -3.42
N THR A 149 26.95 13.25 -4.74
CA THR A 149 28.21 13.44 -5.46
C THR A 149 28.63 14.91 -5.44
N ASP A 150 29.93 15.18 -5.46
CA ASP A 150 30.51 16.53 -5.51
C ASP A 150 30.58 17.14 -6.92
N THR A 151 30.42 16.34 -7.98
CA THR A 151 30.69 16.76 -9.37
C THR A 151 29.51 17.45 -10.09
N ILE A 152 28.26 17.27 -9.65
CA ILE A 152 27.07 17.88 -10.27
C ILE A 152 26.02 18.21 -9.20
N GLN A 153 25.48 19.44 -9.24
CA GLN A 153 24.40 20.06 -8.44
C GLN A 153 23.51 19.13 -7.58
N GLY A 154 24.10 18.46 -6.60
CA GLY A 154 23.36 17.70 -5.59
C GLY A 154 22.71 16.38 -6.04
N LEU A 155 23.22 15.73 -7.10
CA LEU A 155 22.74 14.42 -7.52
C LEU A 155 23.10 13.32 -6.51
N LEU A 156 22.20 12.34 -6.34
CA LEU A 156 22.35 11.21 -5.42
C LEU A 156 22.67 9.95 -6.22
N HIS A 157 23.69 9.23 -5.80
CA HIS A 157 24.02 7.90 -6.32
C HIS A 157 23.83 6.85 -5.24
N ALA A 158 23.34 5.68 -5.65
CA ALA A 158 23.27 4.49 -4.83
C ALA A 158 24.68 4.05 -4.46
N PHE A 159 24.87 3.65 -3.21
CA PHE A 159 26.14 3.11 -2.74
C PHE A 159 25.97 1.74 -2.08
N ARG A 160 27.08 0.98 -2.07
CA ARG A 160 27.29 -0.12 -1.12
C ARG A 160 28.50 0.21 -0.23
N TYR A 161 28.30 0.23 1.07
CA TYR A 161 29.35 0.40 2.07
C TYR A 161 29.80 -0.96 2.57
N THR A 162 31.09 -1.23 2.52
CA THR A 162 31.67 -2.51 2.99
C THR A 162 33.03 -2.23 3.60
N ALA A 163 33.27 -2.72 4.81
CA ALA A 163 34.57 -2.64 5.49
C ALA A 163 35.22 -1.23 5.49
N GLY A 164 34.42 -0.18 5.67
CA GLY A 164 34.94 1.19 5.71
C GLY A 164 34.83 1.96 4.40
N VAL A 165 34.54 1.29 3.28
CA VAL A 165 34.60 1.86 1.93
C VAL A 165 33.19 2.05 1.37
N MET A 166 32.86 3.28 0.96
CA MET A 166 31.64 3.62 0.23
C MET A 166 31.88 3.47 -1.27
N THR A 167 31.26 2.47 -1.89
CA THR A 167 31.38 2.20 -3.33
C THR A 167 30.17 2.73 -4.07
N ASP A 168 30.38 3.57 -5.08
CA ASP A 168 29.33 4.03 -6.00
C ASP A 168 28.87 2.88 -6.91
N LEU A 169 27.56 2.68 -7.02
CA LEU A 169 26.96 1.64 -7.85
C LEU A 169 26.58 2.12 -9.26
N GLY A 170 26.66 3.43 -9.51
CA GLY A 170 26.30 4.07 -10.77
C GLY A 170 24.79 4.19 -10.97
N THR A 171 24.38 4.32 -12.23
CA THR A 171 22.98 4.55 -12.67
C THR A 171 22.65 3.64 -13.86
N LEU A 172 21.41 3.69 -14.36
CA LEU A 172 20.99 3.04 -15.62
C LEU A 172 21.29 3.94 -16.85
N GLY A 173 22.39 4.70 -16.79
CA GLY A 173 22.80 5.66 -17.80
C GLY A 173 22.21 7.06 -17.63
N GLY A 174 21.28 7.26 -16.69
CA GLY A 174 20.83 8.57 -16.24
C GLY A 174 21.74 9.18 -15.17
N THR A 175 21.21 10.09 -14.37
CA THR A 175 22.02 10.94 -13.46
C THR A 175 21.88 10.61 -11.97
N THR A 176 20.91 9.79 -11.60
CA THR A 176 20.54 9.58 -10.18
C THR A 176 20.20 8.12 -9.94
N SER A 177 20.57 7.60 -8.77
CA SER A 177 20.16 6.29 -8.30
C SER A 177 20.03 6.26 -6.76
N PHE A 178 19.23 5.31 -6.28
CA PHE A 178 18.96 5.11 -4.85
C PHE A 178 19.01 3.64 -4.50
N GLY A 179 19.85 3.24 -3.54
CA GLY A 179 19.85 1.89 -2.97
C GLY A 179 18.90 1.81 -1.78
N TYR A 180 17.86 0.97 -1.87
CA TYR A 180 16.83 0.83 -0.85
C TYR A 180 16.93 -0.48 -0.06
N GLY A 181 17.33 -1.58 -0.71
CA GLY A 181 17.43 -2.90 -0.07
C GLY A 181 18.78 -3.57 -0.34
N ILE A 182 19.20 -4.45 0.58
CA ILE A 182 20.38 -5.29 0.42
C ILE A 182 20.12 -6.68 1.02
N ASN A 183 20.51 -7.75 0.31
CA ASN A 183 20.40 -9.13 0.82
C ASN A 183 21.70 -9.62 1.48
N GLY A 184 21.67 -10.84 2.03
CA GLY A 184 22.78 -11.47 2.75
C GLY A 184 24.04 -11.71 1.90
N VAL A 185 23.91 -11.80 0.58
CA VAL A 185 25.05 -11.94 -0.35
C VAL A 185 25.57 -10.60 -0.88
N GLY A 186 24.95 -9.48 -0.48
CA GLY A 186 25.41 -8.13 -0.79
C GLY A 186 24.90 -7.57 -2.12
N ASP A 187 23.84 -8.15 -2.68
CA ASP A 187 23.12 -7.61 -3.83
C ASP A 187 22.25 -6.44 -3.37
N VAL A 188 22.24 -5.36 -4.15
CA VAL A 188 21.53 -4.13 -3.81
C VAL A 188 20.38 -3.92 -4.78
N VAL A 189 19.19 -3.58 -4.28
CA VAL A 189 18.06 -3.17 -5.12
C VAL A 189 17.66 -1.74 -4.83
N GLY A 190 17.00 -1.12 -5.81
CA GLY A 190 16.62 0.27 -5.68
C GLY A 190 15.89 0.84 -6.88
N ALA A 191 16.04 2.14 -7.08
CA ALA A 191 15.57 2.84 -8.28
C ALA A 191 16.72 3.65 -8.90
N ALA A 192 16.83 3.63 -10.22
CA ALA A 192 17.83 4.38 -10.95
C ALA A 192 17.21 4.99 -12.21
N TYR A 193 17.69 6.18 -12.58
CA TYR A 193 17.21 6.87 -13.77
C TYR A 193 17.89 6.34 -15.03
N ASP A 194 17.10 6.14 -16.08
CA ASP A 194 17.57 5.76 -17.41
C ASP A 194 18.16 6.95 -18.20
N ALA A 195 18.90 6.65 -19.26
CA ALA A 195 19.41 7.65 -20.21
C ALA A 195 18.33 8.18 -21.19
N GLY A 196 17.06 7.82 -20.97
CA GLY A 196 15.97 8.11 -21.90
C GLY A 196 15.61 9.59 -21.93
N ALA A 197 15.01 10.04 -23.04
CA ALA A 197 14.61 11.45 -23.21
C ALA A 197 13.59 11.96 -22.16
N ALA A 198 12.93 11.05 -21.45
CA ALA A 198 12.00 11.39 -20.36
C ALA A 198 12.59 11.20 -18.96
N SER A 199 13.81 10.65 -18.84
CA SER A 199 14.51 10.33 -17.59
C SER A 199 13.59 9.66 -16.56
N ARG A 200 13.41 8.34 -16.70
CA ARG A 200 12.47 7.56 -15.87
C ARG A 200 13.21 6.74 -14.84
N ALA A 201 12.63 6.65 -13.65
CA ALA A 201 13.15 5.80 -12.59
C ALA A 201 12.67 4.36 -12.80
N HIS A 202 13.62 3.44 -12.94
CA HIS A 202 13.38 2.01 -13.05
C HIS A 202 13.97 1.27 -11.85
N ALA A 203 13.28 0.21 -11.45
CA ALA A 203 13.75 -0.74 -10.45
C ALA A 203 15.02 -1.42 -10.96
N PHE A 204 16.04 -1.50 -10.12
CA PHE A 204 17.28 -2.22 -10.48
C PHE A 204 17.62 -3.31 -9.47
N LEU A 205 18.41 -4.28 -9.94
CA LEU A 205 19.20 -5.21 -9.13
C LEU A 205 20.68 -5.04 -9.48
N TYR A 206 21.49 -4.68 -8.49
CA TYR A 206 22.94 -4.60 -8.59
C TYR A 206 23.56 -5.89 -8.08
N HIS A 207 24.14 -6.66 -8.99
CA HIS A 207 24.76 -7.95 -8.73
C HIS A 207 26.02 -8.12 -9.58
N GLY A 208 27.06 -8.73 -9.02
CA GLY A 208 28.30 -9.03 -9.76
C GLY A 208 29.00 -7.80 -10.35
N GLY A 209 28.83 -6.61 -9.76
CA GLY A 209 29.41 -5.37 -10.26
C GLY A 209 28.58 -4.65 -11.33
N THR A 210 27.39 -5.17 -11.66
CA THR A 210 26.55 -4.66 -12.74
C THR A 210 25.16 -4.29 -12.23
N MET A 211 24.60 -3.19 -12.74
CA MET A 211 23.22 -2.76 -12.48
C MET A 211 22.30 -3.26 -13.59
N ALA A 212 21.39 -4.18 -13.26
CA ALA A 212 20.39 -4.69 -14.17
C ALA A 212 19.04 -3.99 -13.94
N ASP A 213 18.40 -3.53 -15.03
CA ASP A 213 17.04 -3.03 -15.03
C ASP A 213 16.04 -4.20 -14.91
N LEU A 214 15.08 -4.09 -13.99
CA LEU A 214 14.04 -5.10 -13.76
C LEU A 214 12.76 -4.85 -14.58
N GLY A 215 12.65 -3.69 -15.24
CA GLY A 215 11.50 -3.29 -16.05
C GLY A 215 10.33 -2.75 -15.24
N THR A 216 9.13 -2.79 -15.83
CA THR A 216 7.87 -2.28 -15.24
C THR A 216 6.74 -3.28 -15.48
N LEU A 217 5.54 -3.01 -14.96
CA LEU A 217 4.31 -3.77 -15.26
C LEU A 217 3.65 -3.31 -16.58
N GLY A 218 4.44 -2.76 -17.51
CA GLY A 218 3.97 -2.18 -18.77
C GLY A 218 3.77 -0.66 -18.74
N GLY A 219 4.00 -0.01 -17.60
CA GLY A 219 4.01 1.44 -17.43
C GLY A 219 5.40 2.07 -17.63
N GLN A 220 5.62 3.26 -17.07
CA GLN A 220 6.84 4.05 -17.33
C GLN A 220 7.87 3.99 -16.22
N SER A 221 7.48 3.66 -14.99
CA SER A 221 8.38 3.73 -13.83
C SER A 221 8.22 2.53 -12.91
N SER A 222 9.30 2.21 -12.19
CA SER A 222 9.31 1.21 -11.14
C SER A 222 10.38 1.52 -10.08
N SER A 223 10.23 0.93 -8.90
CA SER A 223 11.16 1.04 -7.78
C SER A 223 11.14 -0.24 -6.96
N ALA A 224 12.30 -0.87 -6.81
CA ALA A 224 12.48 -2.01 -5.92
C ALA A 224 12.77 -1.51 -4.50
N ARG A 225 12.02 -2.02 -3.51
CA ARG A 225 12.14 -1.60 -2.11
C ARG A 225 12.91 -2.61 -1.26
N ALA A 226 12.72 -3.90 -1.51
CA ALA A 226 13.33 -4.95 -0.73
C ALA A 226 13.72 -6.16 -1.60
N VAL A 227 14.70 -6.91 -1.14
CA VAL A 227 15.24 -8.10 -1.79
C VAL A 227 15.58 -9.16 -0.74
N ASN A 228 15.23 -10.42 -1.00
CA ASN A 228 15.64 -11.54 -0.15
C ASN A 228 16.87 -12.28 -0.71
N ASP A 229 17.36 -13.30 -0.01
CA ASP A 229 18.56 -14.07 -0.41
C ASP A 229 18.35 -14.92 -1.67
N SER A 230 17.10 -15.22 -2.01
CA SER A 230 16.70 -15.86 -3.27
C SER A 230 16.67 -14.86 -4.45
N ARG A 231 16.97 -13.58 -4.21
CA ARG A 231 16.84 -12.46 -5.16
C ARG A 231 15.41 -12.24 -5.66
N ASP A 232 14.43 -12.63 -4.86
CA ASP A 232 13.07 -12.13 -5.06
C ASP A 232 13.03 -10.67 -4.64
N VAL A 233 12.43 -9.83 -5.48
CA VAL A 233 12.40 -8.39 -5.28
C VAL A 233 10.96 -7.93 -5.15
N ALA A 234 10.67 -7.17 -4.10
CA ALA A 234 9.37 -6.54 -3.90
C ALA A 234 9.49 -5.02 -4.03
N GLY A 235 8.47 -4.39 -4.59
CA GLY A 235 8.46 -2.94 -4.77
C GLY A 235 7.16 -2.42 -5.38
N VAL A 236 7.27 -1.31 -6.10
CA VAL A 236 6.17 -0.68 -6.84
C VAL A 236 6.54 -0.48 -8.29
N ALA A 237 5.59 -0.73 -9.20
CA ALA A 237 5.75 -0.49 -10.62
C ALA A 237 4.45 0.03 -11.22
N GLU A 238 4.56 0.89 -12.22
CA GLU A 238 3.41 1.31 -13.01
C GLU A 238 3.00 0.22 -13.99
N ASN A 239 1.70 -0.02 -14.05
CA ASN A 239 1.11 -0.87 -15.10
C ASN A 239 0.86 -0.07 -16.40
N ALA A 240 0.32 -0.73 -17.43
CA ALA A 240 0.00 -0.11 -18.71
C ALA A 240 -1.01 1.07 -18.63
N ALA A 241 -1.81 1.15 -17.56
CA ALA A 241 -2.71 2.27 -17.27
C ALA A 241 -2.04 3.40 -16.47
N LEU A 242 -0.73 3.31 -16.24
CA LEU A 242 0.08 4.24 -15.44
C LEU A 242 -0.38 4.34 -13.98
N THR A 243 -0.93 3.26 -13.42
CA THR A 243 -1.25 3.18 -11.99
C THR A 243 -0.18 2.40 -11.24
N PRO A 244 0.28 2.88 -10.07
CA PRO A 244 1.32 2.22 -9.29
C PRO A 244 0.75 1.00 -8.54
N HIS A 245 1.34 -0.15 -8.79
CA HIS A 245 0.97 -1.43 -8.20
C HIS A 245 2.18 -2.06 -7.51
N ALA A 246 1.93 -2.70 -6.37
CA ALA A 246 2.90 -3.54 -5.70
C ALA A 246 3.26 -4.70 -6.62
N PHE A 247 4.55 -5.01 -6.73
CA PHE A 247 5.01 -6.15 -7.51
C PHE A 247 5.85 -7.11 -6.67
N LEU A 248 5.88 -8.37 -7.12
CA LEU A 248 6.89 -9.36 -6.78
C LEU A 248 7.63 -9.79 -8.05
N TYR A 249 8.95 -9.63 -8.07
CA TYR A 249 9.81 -10.07 -9.15
C TYR A 249 10.54 -11.34 -8.74
N ARG A 250 10.32 -12.43 -9.47
CA ARG A 250 10.88 -13.75 -9.18
C ARG A 250 11.20 -14.46 -10.49
N GLY A 251 12.39 -15.05 -10.57
CA GLY A 251 12.81 -15.84 -11.74
C GLY A 251 12.73 -15.09 -13.06
N GLY A 252 12.98 -13.77 -13.07
CA GLY A 252 12.92 -12.95 -14.28
C GLY A 252 11.55 -12.32 -14.58
N VAL A 253 10.52 -12.63 -13.79
CA VAL A 253 9.14 -12.23 -14.06
C VAL A 253 8.64 -11.25 -12.99
N MET A 254 8.19 -10.06 -13.42
CA MET A 254 7.49 -9.10 -12.57
C MET A 254 6.00 -9.41 -12.52
N THR A 255 5.51 -9.79 -11.33
CA THR A 255 4.11 -10.14 -11.08
C THR A 255 3.43 -9.02 -10.32
N ASP A 256 2.28 -8.54 -10.83
CA ASP A 256 1.40 -7.59 -10.15
C ASP A 256 0.70 -8.28 -8.97
N LEU A 257 0.80 -7.69 -7.77
CA LEU A 257 0.17 -8.23 -6.56
C LEU A 257 -1.27 -7.74 -6.35
N GLY A 258 -1.72 -6.78 -7.16
CA GLY A 258 -3.03 -6.15 -7.06
C GLY A 258 -3.10 -5.03 -6.01
N THR A 259 -4.31 -4.51 -5.77
CA THR A 259 -4.54 -3.31 -4.95
C THR A 259 -5.59 -3.51 -3.85
N LEU A 260 -6.08 -4.73 -3.62
CA LEU A 260 -7.27 -5.01 -2.79
C LEU A 260 -8.51 -4.21 -3.23
N GLY A 261 -8.62 -3.89 -4.53
CA GLY A 261 -9.70 -3.05 -5.06
C GLY A 261 -9.50 -1.54 -4.83
N GLY A 262 -8.36 -1.12 -4.27
CA GLY A 262 -7.94 0.27 -4.13
C GLY A 262 -7.34 0.87 -5.41
N PHE A 263 -6.85 2.12 -5.31
CA PHE A 263 -6.29 2.87 -6.45
C PHE A 263 -4.81 2.60 -6.72
N ALA A 264 -4.07 2.16 -5.70
CA ALA A 264 -2.64 1.95 -5.75
C ALA A 264 -2.20 0.97 -4.66
N SER A 265 -1.06 0.34 -4.87
CA SER A 265 -0.40 -0.48 -3.85
C SER A 265 1.12 -0.36 -3.93
N PHE A 266 1.78 -0.53 -2.79
CA PHE A 266 3.23 -0.41 -2.64
C PHE A 266 3.72 -1.52 -1.71
N ALA A 267 4.61 -2.38 -2.21
CA ALA A 267 5.32 -3.32 -1.36
C ALA A 267 6.54 -2.64 -0.74
N ASN A 268 6.68 -2.76 0.58
CA ASN A 268 7.76 -2.16 1.35
C ASN A 268 8.85 -3.20 1.68
N ALA A 269 8.47 -4.43 2.00
CA ALA A 269 9.40 -5.47 2.46
C ALA A 269 8.99 -6.87 2.00
N ILE A 270 9.99 -7.76 1.94
CA ILE A 270 9.85 -9.19 1.64
C ILE A 270 10.74 -9.99 2.60
N ASN A 271 10.24 -11.11 3.13
CA ASN A 271 11.04 -12.04 3.94
C ASN A 271 11.66 -13.18 3.09
N GLY A 272 12.43 -14.07 3.73
CA GLY A 272 13.06 -15.23 3.10
C GLY A 272 12.06 -16.28 2.59
N LEU A 273 10.83 -16.27 3.09
CA LEU A 273 9.73 -17.12 2.61
C LEU A 273 9.04 -16.56 1.35
N GLY A 274 9.29 -15.29 1.03
CA GLY A 274 8.62 -14.57 -0.05
C GLY A 274 7.29 -13.94 0.34
N ASP A 275 6.98 -13.85 1.64
CA ASP A 275 5.86 -13.08 2.14
C ASP A 275 6.19 -11.59 2.01
N VAL A 276 5.26 -10.79 1.47
CA VAL A 276 5.45 -9.36 1.19
C VAL A 276 4.49 -8.54 2.04
N VAL A 277 4.98 -7.47 2.64
CA VAL A 277 4.14 -6.48 3.34
C VAL A 277 4.25 -5.11 2.71
N GLY A 278 3.19 -4.33 2.87
CA GLY A 278 3.13 -2.99 2.30
C GLY A 278 1.84 -2.27 2.64
N TRP A 279 1.40 -1.40 1.75
CA TRP A 279 0.14 -0.69 1.89
C TRP A 279 -0.59 -0.54 0.57
N VAL A 280 -1.91 -0.38 0.67
CA VAL A 280 -2.80 -0.02 -0.44
C VAL A 280 -3.45 1.33 -0.15
N SER A 281 -3.71 2.11 -1.20
CA SER A 281 -4.59 3.27 -1.14
C SER A 281 -6.03 2.81 -1.40
N ALA A 282 -6.83 2.74 -0.35
CA ALA A 282 -8.23 2.33 -0.43
C ALA A 282 -9.08 3.39 -1.15
N VAL A 283 -10.27 2.99 -1.58
CA VAL A 283 -11.20 3.85 -2.35
C VAL A 283 -11.65 5.08 -1.55
N ASP A 284 -11.66 4.98 -0.22
CA ASP A 284 -11.96 6.06 0.73
C ASP A 284 -10.78 7.04 0.96
N GLY A 285 -9.66 6.82 0.27
CA GLY A 285 -8.44 7.64 0.39
C GLY A 285 -7.55 7.30 1.58
N THR A 286 -7.90 6.29 2.39
CA THR A 286 -7.08 5.83 3.51
C THR A 286 -5.98 4.86 3.06
N HIS A 287 -4.89 4.78 3.82
CA HIS A 287 -3.90 3.72 3.66
C HIS A 287 -4.29 2.51 4.50
N ARG A 288 -4.16 1.32 3.93
CA ARG A 288 -4.37 0.05 4.65
C ARG A 288 -3.16 -0.86 4.45
N ALA A 289 -2.65 -1.39 5.55
CA ALA A 289 -1.56 -2.33 5.52
C ALA A 289 -2.00 -3.65 4.87
N PHE A 290 -1.16 -4.27 4.05
CA PHE A 290 -1.42 -5.60 3.50
C PHE A 290 -0.29 -6.59 3.82
N LEU A 291 -0.66 -7.87 3.82
CA LEU A 291 0.23 -9.03 3.75
C LEU A 291 -0.10 -9.83 2.49
N TYR A 292 0.89 -10.08 1.65
CA TYR A 292 0.81 -11.00 0.53
C TYR A 292 1.59 -12.27 0.88
N ALA A 293 0.87 -13.37 1.04
CA ALA A 293 1.42 -14.69 1.36
C ALA A 293 0.63 -15.76 0.62
N ASP A 294 1.29 -16.85 0.23
CA ASP A 294 0.65 -18.00 -0.43
C ASP A 294 -0.18 -17.62 -1.69
N GLY A 295 0.24 -16.57 -2.39
CA GLY A 295 -0.43 -16.08 -3.60
C GLY A 295 -1.59 -15.10 -3.37
N LEU A 296 -1.89 -14.76 -2.12
CA LEU A 296 -3.05 -13.95 -1.73
C LEU A 296 -2.64 -12.66 -1.01
N MET A 297 -3.10 -11.51 -1.52
CA MET A 297 -3.04 -10.24 -0.81
C MET A 297 -4.19 -10.16 0.20
N THR A 298 -3.87 -9.87 1.47
CA THR A 298 -4.82 -9.80 2.59
C THR A 298 -4.66 -8.46 3.30
N ASP A 299 -5.78 -7.79 3.64
CA ASP A 299 -5.78 -6.59 4.48
C ASP A 299 -5.36 -6.99 5.92
N LEU A 300 -4.25 -6.44 6.41
CA LEU A 300 -3.73 -6.75 7.75
C LEU A 300 -4.69 -6.31 8.86
N ASN A 301 -5.58 -5.34 8.62
CA ASN A 301 -6.61 -4.96 9.58
C ASN A 301 -7.62 -6.09 9.84
N ALA A 302 -7.81 -7.00 8.89
CA ALA A 302 -8.65 -8.18 9.08
C ALA A 302 -7.96 -9.27 9.93
N LEU A 303 -6.65 -9.15 10.16
CA LEU A 303 -5.85 -10.14 10.88
C LEU A 303 -5.54 -9.74 12.32
N ILE A 304 -5.97 -8.57 12.77
CA ILE A 304 -5.86 -8.13 14.17
C ILE A 304 -7.23 -8.20 14.88
N PRO A 305 -7.28 -8.25 16.22
CA PRO A 305 -8.55 -8.28 16.94
C PRO A 305 -9.40 -7.04 16.62
N ALA A 306 -10.68 -7.25 16.25
CA ALA A 306 -11.61 -6.17 15.89
C ALA A 306 -11.81 -5.14 17.02
N GLY A 307 -11.67 -5.55 18.28
CA GLY A 307 -11.74 -4.68 19.46
C GLY A 307 -10.40 -4.04 19.86
N SER A 308 -9.33 -4.22 19.09
CA SER A 308 -8.00 -3.68 19.43
C SER A 308 -7.94 -2.15 19.37
N GLY A 309 -8.87 -1.52 18.68
CA GLY A 309 -8.90 -0.07 18.43
C GLY A 309 -7.79 0.44 17.50
N TRP A 310 -6.91 -0.44 17.02
CA TRP A 310 -5.85 -0.10 16.06
C TRP A 310 -6.38 -0.17 14.64
N VAL A 311 -5.95 0.80 13.83
CA VAL A 311 -6.04 0.76 12.37
C VAL A 311 -4.62 0.76 11.83
N LEU A 312 -4.25 -0.28 11.11
CA LEU A 312 -2.94 -0.46 10.48
C LEU A 312 -2.92 0.24 9.13
N HIS A 313 -2.04 1.22 9.01
CA HIS A 313 -1.91 2.06 7.83
C HIS A 313 -0.89 1.46 6.86
N GLU A 314 0.25 0.98 7.38
CA GLU A 314 1.35 0.45 6.55
C GLU A 314 2.07 -0.71 7.22
N GLY A 315 2.31 -1.80 6.47
CA GLY A 315 3.32 -2.80 6.81
C GLY A 315 4.68 -2.32 6.31
N ARG A 316 5.66 -2.16 7.21
CA ARG A 316 6.97 -1.55 6.89
C ARG A 316 8.07 -2.58 6.71
N ALA A 317 8.11 -3.59 7.57
CA ALA A 317 9.07 -4.68 7.46
C ALA A 317 8.50 -5.99 8.00
N ILE A 318 9.01 -7.12 7.51
CA ILE A 318 8.61 -8.47 7.91
C ILE A 318 9.85 -9.36 8.06
N ASN A 319 9.91 -10.18 9.10
CA ASN A 319 10.96 -11.19 9.29
C ASN A 319 10.46 -12.62 8.95
N ASP A 320 11.36 -13.60 9.00
CA ASP A 320 11.04 -15.00 8.69
C ASP A 320 10.15 -15.69 9.73
N ALA A 321 10.08 -15.12 10.95
CA ALA A 321 9.09 -15.51 11.95
C ALA A 321 7.70 -14.89 11.68
N ARG A 322 7.52 -14.23 10.52
CA ARG A 322 6.31 -13.49 10.10
C ARG A 322 5.88 -12.39 11.07
N GLN A 323 6.79 -11.89 11.92
CA GLN A 323 6.55 -10.68 12.68
C GLN A 323 6.66 -9.47 11.75
N ILE A 324 5.81 -8.47 11.98
CA ILE A 324 5.69 -7.30 11.11
C ILE A 324 5.91 -6.03 11.93
N ALA A 325 6.87 -5.21 11.53
CA ALA A 325 6.94 -3.83 11.96
C ALA A 325 5.98 -3.00 11.11
N ALA A 326 5.08 -2.26 11.75
CA ALA A 326 3.98 -1.56 11.10
C ALA A 326 3.81 -0.13 11.63
N ILE A 327 2.99 0.66 10.92
CA ILE A 327 2.50 1.95 11.35
C ILE A 327 0.97 1.86 11.48
N GLY A 328 0.43 2.38 12.56
CA GLY A 328 -1.02 2.50 12.73
C GLY A 328 -1.40 3.51 13.79
N ALA A 329 -2.70 3.79 13.89
CA ALA A 329 -3.26 4.74 14.84
C ALA A 329 -4.39 4.11 15.67
N ARG A 330 -4.62 4.64 16.88
CA ARG A 330 -5.70 4.21 17.78
C ARG A 330 -6.51 5.41 18.24
N GLY A 331 -7.83 5.40 18.01
CA GLY A 331 -8.72 6.43 18.56
C GLY A 331 -8.44 7.87 18.11
N GLY A 332 -7.89 8.07 16.90
CA GLY A 332 -7.59 9.40 16.36
C GLY A 332 -6.31 10.05 16.92
N THR A 333 -5.49 9.30 17.66
CA THR A 333 -4.11 9.70 17.99
C THR A 333 -3.25 9.75 16.72
N GLY A 334 -2.06 10.35 16.84
CA GLY A 334 -1.06 10.27 15.77
C GLY A 334 -0.64 8.83 15.47
N ASP A 335 0.10 8.65 14.37
CA ASP A 335 0.66 7.35 13.98
C ASP A 335 1.71 6.87 14.98
N HIS A 336 1.65 5.58 15.31
CA HIS A 336 2.58 4.88 16.20
C HIS A 336 3.29 3.75 15.45
N ALA A 337 4.52 3.49 15.86
CA ALA A 337 5.28 2.31 15.51
C ALA A 337 4.69 1.10 16.25
N LEU A 338 4.40 0.04 15.51
CA LEU A 338 3.77 -1.17 16.03
C LEU A 338 4.61 -2.41 15.69
N LEU A 339 4.58 -3.40 16.58
CA LEU A 339 5.06 -4.76 16.32
C LEU A 339 3.86 -5.71 16.30
N LEU A 340 3.65 -6.37 15.16
CA LEU A 340 2.66 -7.42 14.97
C LEU A 340 3.35 -8.77 15.12
N THR A 341 2.88 -9.61 16.03
CA THR A 341 3.41 -10.97 16.22
C THR A 341 2.33 -12.00 15.88
N PRO A 342 2.64 -13.01 15.04
CA PRO A 342 1.72 -14.12 14.76
C PRO A 342 1.15 -14.71 16.05
N SER A 343 -0.17 -14.87 16.09
CA SER A 343 -0.92 -15.48 17.18
C SER A 343 -1.78 -16.61 16.64
N SER A 344 -1.92 -17.68 17.42
CA SER A 344 -2.86 -18.77 17.13
C SER A 344 -4.26 -18.51 17.69
N ALA A 345 -4.48 -17.37 18.36
CA ALA A 345 -5.79 -17.00 18.88
C ALA A 345 -6.70 -16.60 17.72
N VAL A 346 -7.78 -17.36 17.48
CA VAL A 346 -8.85 -16.96 16.58
C VAL A 346 -9.35 -15.58 17.01
N PRO A 347 -9.48 -14.58 16.11
CA PRO A 347 -10.07 -13.29 16.49
C PRO A 347 -11.49 -13.57 16.97
N THR A 348 -11.70 -13.50 18.29
CA THR A 348 -13.00 -13.74 18.90
C THR A 348 -13.91 -12.59 18.48
N THR A 349 -14.80 -12.84 17.52
CA THR A 349 -16.01 -12.05 17.33
C THR A 349 -16.95 -12.34 18.50
N THR A 350 -16.64 -11.81 19.67
CA THR A 350 -17.58 -11.82 20.79
C THR A 350 -18.46 -10.58 20.66
N THR A 351 -19.47 -10.67 19.79
CA THR A 351 -20.67 -9.85 19.96
C THR A 351 -21.45 -10.45 21.13
N THR A 352 -21.03 -10.16 22.36
CA THR A 352 -21.93 -10.34 23.51
C THR A 352 -22.95 -9.21 23.46
N THR A 353 -24.09 -9.48 22.82
CA THR A 353 -25.35 -8.85 23.24
C THR A 353 -25.60 -9.29 24.67
N SER A 354 -25.22 -8.43 25.62
CA SER A 354 -25.62 -8.56 27.01
C SER A 354 -27.11 -8.27 27.12
N THR A 355 -27.94 -9.30 26.97
CA THR A 355 -29.25 -9.35 27.60
C THR A 355 -29.14 -10.27 28.81
N THR A 356 -28.64 -9.74 29.92
CA THR A 356 -28.86 -10.38 31.23
C THR A 356 -30.25 -9.99 31.72
N PRO A 357 -31.10 -10.96 32.07
CA PRO A 357 -32.36 -10.72 32.76
C PRO A 357 -32.10 -10.05 34.10
N ASN A 358 -32.96 -9.09 34.43
CA ASN A 358 -33.00 -8.42 35.72
C ASN A 358 -33.34 -9.45 36.81
N THR A 359 -32.33 -9.96 37.53
CA THR A 359 -32.52 -10.69 38.78
C THR A 359 -32.30 -9.72 39.93
N THR A 360 -33.40 -9.33 40.56
CA THR A 360 -33.44 -8.54 41.81
C THR A 360 -32.81 -9.34 42.95
N PRO A 361 -32.15 -8.70 43.93
CA PRO A 361 -31.40 -9.40 44.99
C PRO A 361 -32.32 -10.09 46.00
N GLU A 362 -31.98 -11.33 46.35
CA GLU A 362 -32.59 -12.08 47.45
C GLU A 362 -32.01 -11.59 48.78
N THR A 363 -32.80 -10.79 49.51
CA THR A 363 -32.57 -10.47 50.93
C THR A 363 -33.50 -11.34 51.76
N THR A 364 -32.92 -12.16 52.63
CA THR A 364 -33.62 -13.00 53.59
C THR A 364 -34.21 -12.15 54.72
N THR A 365 -35.53 -11.97 54.76
CA THR A 365 -36.24 -11.62 56.00
C THR A 365 -37.66 -12.20 56.01
N THR A 366 -37.92 -13.02 57.01
CA THR A 366 -39.23 -13.54 57.41
C THR A 366 -40.19 -12.44 57.83
N THR A 367 -41.42 -12.44 57.31
CA THR A 367 -42.67 -12.17 58.05
C THR A 367 -43.90 -12.56 57.21
N VAL A 368 -44.88 -13.16 57.88
CA VAL A 368 -46.19 -13.60 57.38
C VAL A 368 -47.21 -12.51 57.71
N ASP A 369 -48.05 -12.08 56.74
CA ASP A 369 -49.53 -12.06 56.79
C ASP A 369 -50.16 -11.13 55.73
N GLY A 370 -51.33 -11.52 55.21
CA GLY A 370 -52.41 -10.55 54.86
C GLY A 370 -52.75 -10.29 53.38
N THR A 371 -53.73 -11.04 52.87
CA THR A 371 -54.95 -10.61 52.09
C THR A 371 -54.90 -9.74 50.80
N THR A 372 -55.46 -10.32 49.72
CA THR A 372 -56.37 -9.78 48.65
C THR A 372 -55.93 -8.56 47.82
N THR A 373 -56.11 -8.42 46.50
CA THR A 373 -57.27 -8.61 45.60
C THR A 373 -56.83 -8.61 44.12
N SER A 374 -57.69 -9.14 43.25
CA SER A 374 -57.61 -9.19 41.77
C SER A 374 -57.94 -7.86 41.06
N THR A 375 -57.37 -7.62 39.87
CA THR A 375 -58.03 -6.93 38.74
C THR A 375 -57.44 -7.33 37.37
N THR A 376 -58.29 -7.25 36.35
CA THR A 376 -58.27 -7.93 35.05
C THR A 376 -58.03 -7.00 33.84
N GLY A 377 -57.34 -7.53 32.81
CA GLY A 377 -57.57 -7.32 31.35
C GLY A 377 -56.89 -6.11 30.66
N PRO A 378 -56.91 -5.99 29.30
CA PRO A 378 -56.85 -6.99 28.21
C PRO A 378 -55.80 -6.61 27.09
N PRO A 379 -55.59 -7.42 26.02
CA PRO A 379 -54.49 -7.28 25.02
C PRO A 379 -54.93 -6.61 23.70
N PRO A 380 -53.99 -6.21 22.81
CA PRO A 380 -54.01 -6.72 21.41
C PRO A 380 -52.58 -6.92 20.80
N THR A 381 -52.26 -7.99 20.04
CA THR A 381 -52.42 -8.25 18.58
C THR A 381 -51.89 -7.10 17.68
N SER A 382 -51.04 -7.27 16.66
CA SER A 382 -51.08 -8.20 15.50
C SER A 382 -49.83 -7.97 14.61
N SER A 383 -49.19 -9.03 14.12
CA SER A 383 -49.17 -9.55 12.72
C SER A 383 -48.30 -8.79 11.69
N THR A 384 -47.34 -9.51 11.11
CA THR A 384 -46.55 -9.14 9.94
C THR A 384 -46.99 -9.99 8.76
N THR A 385 -47.28 -9.37 7.61
CA THR A 385 -47.56 -10.08 6.35
C THR A 385 -46.44 -9.75 5.36
N ALA A 386 -45.80 -10.80 4.84
CA ALA A 386 -44.84 -10.73 3.75
C ALA A 386 -45.53 -11.05 2.42
N THR A 387 -45.22 -10.30 1.38
CA THR A 387 -45.64 -10.60 0.00
C THR A 387 -44.41 -10.60 -0.90
N SER A 388 -44.15 -11.73 -1.54
CA SER A 388 -43.17 -11.93 -2.60
C SER A 388 -43.76 -11.57 -3.96
N VAL A 389 -42.98 -10.89 -4.81
CA VAL A 389 -43.26 -10.77 -6.25
C VAL A 389 -42.01 -11.15 -7.03
N ALA A 390 -42.18 -12.05 -8.00
CA ALA A 390 -41.20 -12.44 -8.98
C ALA A 390 -41.26 -11.51 -10.21
N THR A 391 -40.10 -11.20 -10.79
CA THR A 391 -40.03 -10.56 -12.11
C THR A 391 -38.90 -11.12 -12.98
N THR A 392 -39.24 -11.19 -14.25
CA THR A 392 -38.57 -11.76 -15.42
C THR A 392 -37.25 -11.11 -15.81
N SER A 393 -36.41 -11.92 -16.46
CA SER A 393 -35.07 -11.64 -16.99
C SER A 393 -35.04 -10.67 -18.18
N THR A 394 -34.32 -9.56 -18.01
CA THR A 394 -33.72 -8.76 -19.09
C THR A 394 -32.22 -8.62 -18.81
N THR A 395 -31.40 -8.89 -19.84
CA THR A 395 -29.94 -8.76 -19.81
C THR A 395 -29.54 -7.30 -19.64
N THR A 396 -29.23 -6.90 -18.42
CA THR A 396 -28.60 -5.63 -18.08
C THR A 396 -27.11 -5.88 -17.87
N THR A 397 -26.26 -5.23 -18.67
CA THR A 397 -24.83 -5.10 -18.36
C THR A 397 -24.71 -4.51 -16.96
N THR A 398 -24.17 -5.30 -16.03
CA THR A 398 -24.12 -4.97 -14.61
C THR A 398 -23.17 -3.78 -14.42
N LEU A 399 -23.74 -2.61 -14.14
CA LEU A 399 -22.99 -1.46 -13.64
C LEU A 399 -22.33 -1.86 -12.31
N ALA A 400 -21.05 -1.53 -12.16
CA ALA A 400 -20.30 -1.80 -10.94
C ALA A 400 -21.01 -1.12 -9.73
N PRO A 401 -21.26 -1.84 -8.63
CA PRO A 401 -22.08 -1.37 -7.50
C PRO A 401 -21.47 -0.22 -6.67
N GLN A 402 -20.37 0.40 -7.11
CA GLN A 402 -19.52 1.29 -6.30
C GLN A 402 -19.60 2.78 -6.69
N CYS A 403 -20.44 3.14 -7.66
CA CYS A 403 -20.51 4.52 -8.17
C CYS A 403 -21.56 5.43 -7.49
N GLN A 404 -22.34 4.95 -6.51
CA GLN A 404 -23.48 5.71 -5.96
C GLN A 404 -23.27 6.34 -4.58
N VAL A 405 -22.08 6.22 -3.98
CA VAL A 405 -21.82 6.75 -2.64
C VAL A 405 -21.21 8.14 -2.75
N GLY A 406 -21.89 9.17 -2.24
CA GLY A 406 -21.40 10.55 -2.19
C GLY A 406 -22.13 11.53 -3.10
N LEU A 407 -21.96 12.83 -2.82
CA LEU A 407 -22.65 13.92 -3.53
C LEU A 407 -22.28 13.98 -5.03
N PHE A 408 -21.05 13.60 -5.38
CA PHE A 408 -20.55 13.57 -6.75
C PHE A 408 -20.35 12.13 -7.27
N GLY A 409 -20.90 11.11 -6.59
CA GLY A 409 -20.78 9.70 -6.98
C GLY A 409 -21.15 9.42 -8.45
N PRO A 410 -22.32 9.87 -8.93
CA PRO A 410 -22.70 9.73 -10.34
C PRO A 410 -21.67 10.37 -11.30
N ALA A 411 -21.24 11.59 -11.00
CA ALA A 411 -20.26 12.32 -11.81
C ALA A 411 -18.89 11.65 -11.83
N LEU A 412 -18.48 11.07 -10.71
CA LEU A 412 -17.26 10.27 -10.60
C LEU A 412 -17.34 9.00 -11.45
N CYS A 413 -18.52 8.42 -11.62
CA CYS A 413 -18.71 7.25 -12.48
C CYS A 413 -18.54 7.59 -13.96
N GLU A 414 -19.16 8.68 -14.41
CA GLU A 414 -18.99 9.18 -15.78
C GLU A 414 -17.54 9.56 -16.05
N VAL A 415 -16.88 10.23 -15.10
CA VAL A 415 -15.46 10.57 -15.20
C VAL A 415 -14.57 9.32 -15.18
N ALA A 416 -14.93 8.27 -14.45
CA ALA A 416 -14.19 7.00 -14.44
C ALA A 416 -14.28 6.26 -15.78
N GLN A 417 -15.40 6.37 -16.48
CA GLN A 417 -15.50 5.85 -17.85
C GLN A 417 -14.44 6.49 -18.75
N LEU A 418 -14.19 7.80 -18.63
CA LEU A 418 -13.16 8.52 -19.39
C LEU A 418 -11.71 8.01 -19.18
N SER A 419 -11.47 7.24 -18.10
CA SER A 419 -10.18 6.61 -17.77
C SER A 419 -10.11 5.11 -18.08
N ALA A 420 -11.23 4.44 -18.35
CA ALA A 420 -11.23 3.04 -18.74
C ALA A 420 -10.83 2.92 -20.21
N THR A 421 -9.77 2.16 -20.50
CA THR A 421 -9.42 1.78 -21.88
C THR A 421 -10.57 0.96 -22.47
N GLY A 422 -11.36 1.57 -23.36
CA GLY A 422 -12.54 0.93 -23.96
C GLY A 422 -13.58 1.89 -24.59
N ILE A 423 -13.52 3.20 -24.31
CA ILE A 423 -14.45 4.18 -24.90
C ILE A 423 -14.24 4.34 -26.41
N CYS A 424 -12.99 4.31 -26.84
CA CYS A 424 -12.57 4.57 -28.21
C CYS A 424 -11.70 3.40 -28.68
N ALA A 425 -11.91 2.94 -29.91
CA ALA A 425 -11.05 1.93 -30.53
C ALA A 425 -9.58 2.41 -30.58
N PRO A 426 -8.58 1.50 -30.54
CA PRO A 426 -7.16 1.83 -30.42
C PRO A 426 -6.62 2.86 -31.44
N ASP A 427 -7.19 2.92 -32.65
CA ASP A 427 -6.76 3.85 -33.72
C ASP A 427 -7.67 5.08 -33.88
N SER A 428 -8.65 5.25 -32.99
CA SER A 428 -9.69 6.27 -33.15
C SER A 428 -9.43 7.58 -32.40
N LEU A 429 -8.28 7.69 -31.71
CA LEU A 429 -7.90 8.83 -30.89
C LEU A 429 -6.39 9.08 -30.94
N ASP A 430 -5.98 10.30 -31.28
CA ASP A 430 -4.57 10.70 -31.27
C ASP A 430 -3.94 10.51 -29.87
N PRO A 431 -2.76 9.86 -29.76
CA PRO A 431 -2.14 9.56 -28.46
C PRO A 431 -1.82 10.79 -27.59
N ARG A 432 -1.58 11.97 -28.19
CA ARG A 432 -1.37 13.21 -27.42
C ARG A 432 -2.68 13.74 -26.88
N LEU A 433 -3.77 13.59 -27.63
CA LEU A 433 -5.11 13.92 -27.17
C LEU A 433 -5.58 12.95 -26.06
N GLN A 434 -5.30 11.66 -26.20
CA GLN A 434 -5.57 10.65 -25.17
C GLN A 434 -4.87 10.98 -23.85
N ARG A 435 -3.56 11.28 -23.89
CA ARG A 435 -2.81 11.72 -22.69
C ARG A 435 -3.39 12.99 -22.07
N PHE A 436 -3.82 13.95 -22.89
CA PHE A 436 -4.47 15.17 -22.39
C PHE A 436 -5.80 14.88 -21.69
N ILE A 437 -6.62 13.96 -22.23
CA ILE A 437 -7.90 13.56 -21.63
C ILE A 437 -7.63 12.85 -20.29
N VAL A 438 -6.79 11.83 -20.27
CA VAL A 438 -6.47 11.04 -19.05
C VAL A 438 -5.92 11.93 -17.92
N ALA A 439 -5.00 12.86 -18.22
CA ALA A 439 -4.46 13.77 -17.23
C ALA A 439 -5.52 14.71 -16.62
N ASN A 440 -6.43 15.24 -17.46
CA ASN A 440 -7.51 16.10 -16.97
C ASN A 440 -8.58 15.29 -16.21
N VAL A 441 -8.85 14.05 -16.60
CA VAL A 441 -9.75 13.11 -15.89
C VAL A 441 -9.23 12.80 -14.48
N GLY A 442 -7.94 12.47 -14.34
CA GLY A 442 -7.30 12.28 -13.03
C GLY A 442 -7.41 13.54 -12.15
N THR A 443 -7.26 14.71 -12.76
CA THR A 443 -7.42 16.01 -12.06
C THR A 443 -8.87 16.25 -11.62
N VAL A 444 -9.85 15.97 -12.48
CA VAL A 444 -11.29 16.10 -12.18
C VAL A 444 -11.66 15.21 -10.99
N ARG A 445 -11.25 13.95 -11.01
CA ARG A 445 -11.51 13.00 -9.92
C ARG A 445 -10.94 13.48 -8.59
N GLY A 446 -9.68 13.94 -8.57
CA GLY A 446 -9.06 14.49 -7.36
C GLY A 446 -9.67 15.81 -6.88
N LEU A 447 -10.30 16.60 -7.76
CA LEU A 447 -11.02 17.82 -7.38
C LEU A 447 -12.40 17.50 -6.79
N LEU A 448 -13.14 16.55 -7.38
CA LEU A 448 -14.46 16.13 -6.88
C LEU A 448 -14.35 15.45 -5.52
N HIS A 449 -13.40 14.52 -5.34
CA HIS A 449 -13.19 13.88 -4.05
C HIS A 449 -12.83 14.91 -2.96
N ARG A 450 -11.97 15.90 -3.26
CA ARG A 450 -11.69 16.98 -2.31
C ARG A 450 -12.91 17.84 -2.05
N ALA A 451 -13.76 18.07 -3.05
CA ALA A 451 -15.02 18.79 -2.87
C ALA A 451 -15.95 18.05 -1.89
N GLU A 452 -16.07 16.73 -1.99
CA GLU A 452 -16.85 15.90 -1.05
C GLU A 452 -16.29 15.97 0.37
N LEU A 453 -14.97 15.85 0.53
CA LEU A 453 -14.32 15.96 1.84
C LEU A 453 -14.52 17.33 2.49
N GLN A 454 -14.48 18.42 1.71
CA GLN A 454 -14.78 19.76 2.24
C GLN A 454 -16.27 19.91 2.55
N GLY A 455 -17.15 19.31 1.74
CA GLY A 455 -18.60 19.27 1.97
C GLY A 455 -18.96 18.56 3.28
N ALA A 456 -18.39 17.38 3.51
CA ALA A 456 -18.57 16.60 4.74
C ALA A 456 -18.07 17.36 5.99
N LYS A 457 -17.07 18.24 5.84
CA LYS A 457 -16.56 19.13 6.89
C LYS A 457 -17.36 20.43 7.06
N GLY A 458 -18.50 20.57 6.38
CA GLY A 458 -19.33 21.79 6.41
C GLY A 458 -18.76 23.00 5.66
N ARG A 459 -17.64 22.84 4.94
CA ARG A 459 -16.92 23.91 4.24
C ARG A 459 -17.46 24.12 2.82
N LEU A 460 -18.74 24.46 2.71
CA LEU A 460 -19.48 24.50 1.44
C LEU A 460 -18.89 25.47 0.39
N ARG A 461 -18.30 26.60 0.80
CA ARG A 461 -17.63 27.53 -0.14
C ARG A 461 -16.41 26.89 -0.81
N GLN A 462 -15.62 26.12 -0.06
CA GLN A 462 -14.45 25.43 -0.58
C GLN A 462 -14.86 24.24 -1.45
N ALA A 463 -15.88 23.48 -1.03
CA ALA A 463 -16.47 22.41 -1.85
C ALA A 463 -16.95 22.93 -3.22
N ARG A 464 -17.72 24.03 -3.24
CA ARG A 464 -18.18 24.66 -4.49
C ARG A 464 -17.05 25.16 -5.37
N SER A 465 -15.99 25.73 -4.78
CA SER A 465 -14.81 26.18 -5.52
C SER A 465 -14.10 25.02 -6.23
N LEU A 466 -13.96 23.88 -5.54
CA LEU A 466 -13.35 22.67 -6.08
C LEU A 466 -14.21 22.02 -7.16
N ALA A 467 -15.53 21.93 -6.96
CA ALA A 467 -16.47 21.46 -7.97
C ALA A 467 -16.43 22.33 -9.24
N LYS A 468 -16.39 23.67 -9.09
CA LYS A 468 -16.23 24.60 -10.22
C LYS A 468 -14.91 24.39 -10.98
N ALA A 469 -13.82 24.10 -10.26
CA ALA A 469 -12.54 23.77 -10.87
C ALA A 469 -12.61 22.45 -11.66
N ALA A 470 -13.33 21.44 -11.15
CA ALA A 470 -13.58 20.18 -11.85
C ALA A 470 -14.36 20.39 -13.15
N THR A 471 -15.45 21.17 -13.12
CA THR A 471 -16.21 21.56 -14.33
C THR A 471 -15.34 22.32 -15.33
N GLY A 472 -14.43 23.17 -14.85
CA GLY A 472 -13.47 23.88 -15.70
C GLY A 472 -12.53 22.95 -16.48
N ARG A 473 -12.11 21.83 -15.87
CA ARG A 473 -11.29 20.79 -16.50
C ARG A 473 -12.09 19.98 -17.52
N LEU A 474 -13.33 19.61 -17.22
CA LEU A 474 -14.24 18.97 -18.18
C LEU A 474 -14.48 19.86 -19.41
N SER A 475 -14.67 21.16 -19.21
CA SER A 475 -14.79 22.12 -20.31
C SER A 475 -13.51 22.25 -21.15
N ALA A 476 -12.33 22.07 -20.54
CA ALA A 476 -11.07 22.04 -21.27
C ALA A 476 -10.95 20.78 -22.15
N ILE A 477 -11.44 19.63 -21.67
CA ILE A 477 -11.55 18.39 -22.45
C ILE A 477 -12.47 18.61 -23.66
N SER A 478 -13.69 19.09 -23.44
CA SER A 478 -14.67 19.34 -24.52
C SER A 478 -14.12 20.27 -25.60
N ARG A 479 -13.48 21.39 -25.23
CA ARG A 479 -12.84 22.30 -26.21
C ARG A 479 -11.72 21.64 -27.00
N LYS A 480 -10.91 20.79 -26.35
CA LYS A 480 -9.78 20.12 -27.02
C LYS A 480 -10.28 19.03 -27.98
N VAL A 481 -11.30 18.28 -27.58
CA VAL A 481 -11.98 17.27 -28.43
C VAL A 481 -12.62 17.94 -29.64
N ALA A 482 -13.35 19.05 -29.45
CA ALA A 482 -13.96 19.78 -30.55
C ALA A 482 -12.94 20.30 -31.58
N ARG A 483 -11.79 20.81 -31.13
CA ARG A 483 -10.69 21.23 -32.01
C ARG A 483 -10.02 20.06 -32.74
N ALA A 484 -9.90 18.92 -32.08
CA ALA A 484 -9.30 17.72 -32.67
C ALA A 484 -10.17 17.09 -33.76
N ALA A 485 -11.47 17.37 -33.72
CA ALA A 485 -12.46 16.88 -34.69
C ALA A 485 -12.62 17.78 -35.93
N GLN A 486 -11.98 18.94 -35.98
CA GLN A 486 -12.02 19.80 -37.16
C GLN A 486 -11.04 19.27 -38.22
N GLU A 487 -11.56 18.97 -39.40
CA GLU A 487 -10.76 18.69 -40.60
C GLU A 487 -10.32 20.02 -41.24
N GLY A 488 -9.04 20.12 -41.60
CA GLY A 488 -8.47 21.29 -42.28
C GLY A 488 -7.84 20.90 -43.61
N ARG A 489 -7.57 21.88 -44.49
CA ARG A 489 -6.93 21.66 -45.80
C ARG A 489 -5.64 20.82 -45.64
N GLY A 490 -5.74 19.52 -45.91
CA GLY A 490 -4.62 18.56 -45.86
C GLY A 490 -4.29 17.92 -44.51
N ARG A 491 -5.14 18.01 -43.47
CA ARG A 491 -4.91 17.30 -42.19
C ARG A 491 -6.15 16.49 -41.74
N PRO A 492 -6.02 15.18 -41.53
CA PRO A 492 -7.11 14.35 -41.04
C PRO A 492 -7.48 14.71 -39.59
N ALA A 493 -8.73 14.46 -39.21
CA ALA A 493 -9.20 14.60 -37.83
C ALA A 493 -8.36 13.70 -36.89
N LYS A 494 -8.09 14.20 -35.69
CA LYS A 494 -7.30 13.51 -34.65
C LYS A 494 -8.15 12.66 -33.72
N ILE A 495 -9.43 12.52 -34.03
CA ILE A 495 -10.42 11.74 -33.31
C ILE A 495 -11.51 11.31 -34.29
N SER A 496 -11.97 10.06 -34.17
CA SER A 496 -13.10 9.58 -34.98
C SER A 496 -14.42 10.22 -34.55
N ALA A 497 -15.37 10.34 -35.48
CA ALA A 497 -16.70 10.84 -35.17
C ALA A 497 -17.44 9.98 -34.12
N ALA A 498 -17.18 8.68 -34.08
CA ALA A 498 -17.75 7.76 -33.09
C ALA A 498 -17.17 8.01 -31.69
N CYS A 499 -15.84 8.07 -31.56
CA CYS A 499 -15.15 8.36 -30.30
C CYS A 499 -15.54 9.75 -29.75
N ARG A 500 -15.66 10.74 -30.63
CA ARG A 500 -16.13 12.09 -30.25
C ARG A 500 -17.52 12.08 -29.61
N ARG A 501 -18.49 11.39 -30.22
CA ARG A 501 -19.87 11.33 -29.69
C ARG A 501 -19.92 10.76 -28.28
N VAL A 502 -19.15 9.70 -28.03
CA VAL A 502 -19.10 9.08 -26.70
C VAL A 502 -18.45 10.03 -25.68
N LEU A 503 -17.33 10.68 -26.04
CA LEU A 503 -16.69 11.65 -25.14
C LEU A 503 -17.59 12.86 -24.85
N ASP A 504 -18.26 13.41 -25.86
CA ASP A 504 -19.18 14.55 -25.68
C ASP A 504 -20.39 14.16 -24.79
N GLN A 505 -20.88 12.93 -24.91
CA GLN A 505 -21.95 12.40 -24.06
C GLN A 505 -21.51 12.26 -22.60
N VAL A 506 -20.41 11.55 -22.34
CA VAL A 506 -19.90 11.28 -20.98
C VAL A 506 -19.49 12.58 -20.28
N VAL A 507 -18.77 13.48 -20.97
CA VAL A 507 -18.40 14.79 -20.41
C VAL A 507 -19.65 15.63 -20.12
N GLY A 508 -20.66 15.58 -20.99
CA GLY A 508 -21.91 16.30 -20.81
C GLY A 508 -22.74 15.81 -19.61
N VAL A 509 -22.79 14.50 -19.36
CA VAL A 509 -23.47 13.93 -18.18
C VAL A 509 -22.73 14.36 -16.91
N ALA A 510 -21.41 14.15 -16.84
CA ALA A 510 -20.60 14.55 -15.69
C ALA A 510 -20.73 16.05 -15.36
N GLN A 511 -20.77 16.93 -16.37
CA GLN A 511 -20.94 18.36 -16.14
C GLN A 511 -22.32 18.73 -15.55
N ARG A 512 -23.38 18.05 -15.98
CA ARG A 512 -24.73 18.27 -15.44
C ARG A 512 -24.82 17.80 -13.99
N GLU A 513 -24.24 16.63 -13.69
CA GLU A 513 -24.24 16.04 -12.35
C GLU A 513 -23.39 16.82 -11.34
N ILE A 514 -22.31 17.48 -11.76
CA ILE A 514 -21.52 18.36 -10.88
C ILE A 514 -22.25 19.68 -10.61
N SER A 515 -23.11 20.11 -11.55
CA SER A 515 -23.79 21.41 -11.48
C SER A 515 -25.12 21.36 -10.74
N GLY A 516 -25.81 20.21 -10.76
CA GLY A 516 -26.97 19.92 -9.92
C GLY A 516 -26.55 19.69 -8.48
#